data_AF-A0A1H5YEU5-F1
#
_entry.id   AF-A0A1H5YEU5-F1
#
_cell.length_a   1.000
_cell.length_b   1.000
_cell.length_c   1.000
_cell.angle_alpha   90.00
_cell.angle_beta   90.00
_cell.angle_gamma   90.00
#
_symmetry.space_group_name_H-M   'P 1'
#
loop_
_entity.id
_entity.type
_entity.pdbx_description
1 polymer ?
#
loop_
_entity_poly.entity_id
_entity_poly.type
_entity_poly.pdbx_seq_one_letter_code
_entity_poly.pdbx_strand_id
1 'polypeptide(L)'
;MDNRVFNVNGSGDEMLKAALSLAFKQEGERTTCKSWMQTKKHGLVLLWCAGEGDSDLPVPLDSESVFPLVRQWLDGEFAQDVEPSEWCDDMDHDGDNSNGWQVYCEAWGHVADNHYAICGIKPAYMWHGK
;
A
#
# COMPACT_ATOMS: atom_id res chain seq x y z
N MET A 1 -1.92 -18.01 0.04
CA MET A 1 -2.99 -17.84 1.05
C MET A 1 -4.08 -16.96 0.46
N ASP A 2 -5.27 -17.53 0.25
CA ASP A 2 -6.33 -16.90 -0.53
C ASP A 2 -7.31 -16.07 0.33
N ASN A 3 -7.10 -16.01 1.64
CA ASN A 3 -7.97 -15.31 2.60
C ASN A 3 -7.19 -14.34 3.51
N ARG A 4 -6.10 -13.77 2.97
CA ARG A 4 -5.23 -12.89 3.75
C ARG A 4 -5.97 -11.63 4.19
N VAL A 5 -5.85 -11.30 5.47
CA VAL A 5 -6.33 -10.04 6.04
C VAL A 5 -5.12 -9.20 6.41
N PHE A 6 -5.02 -8.02 5.81
CA PHE A 6 -3.96 -7.08 6.10
C PHE A 6 -4.49 -5.67 5.89
N ASN A 7 -4.48 -4.85 6.92
CA ASN A 7 -4.88 -3.45 6.83
C ASN A 7 -4.24 -2.72 8.01
N VAL A 8 -3.17 -1.97 7.73
CA VAL A 8 -2.37 -1.28 8.73
C VAL A 8 -2.16 0.15 8.24
N ASN A 9 -2.40 1.12 9.11
CA ASN A 9 -2.03 2.50 8.89
C ASN A 9 -0.94 2.93 9.89
N GLY A 10 -0.25 4.00 9.58
CA GLY A 10 0.79 4.53 10.44
C GLY A 10 1.53 5.70 9.80
N SER A 11 2.57 6.16 10.48
CA SER A 11 3.43 7.25 10.03
C SER A 11 4.90 6.89 10.22
N GLY A 12 5.75 7.45 9.37
CA GLY A 12 7.20 7.28 9.45
C GLY A 12 7.73 6.01 8.77
N ASP A 13 9.03 6.04 8.51
CA ASP A 13 9.70 5.09 7.62
C ASP A 13 9.84 3.68 8.22
N GLU A 14 10.17 3.57 9.51
CA GLU A 14 10.39 2.28 10.15
C GLU A 14 9.11 1.45 10.25
N MET A 15 7.98 2.10 10.54
CA MET A 15 6.67 1.44 10.52
C MET A 15 6.28 1.02 9.10
N LEU A 16 6.59 1.84 8.09
CA LEU A 16 6.28 1.52 6.69
C LEU A 16 7.09 0.30 6.23
N LYS A 17 8.39 0.27 6.54
CA LYS A 17 9.25 -0.90 6.25
C LYS A 17 8.72 -2.17 6.92
N ALA A 18 8.31 -2.08 8.18
CA ALA A 18 7.74 -3.22 8.90
C ALA A 18 6.42 -3.70 8.27
N ALA A 19 5.53 -2.78 7.90
CA ALA A 19 4.28 -3.10 7.23
C ALA A 19 4.51 -3.73 5.84
N LEU A 20 5.43 -3.20 5.04
CA LEU A 20 5.82 -3.77 3.75
C LEU A 20 6.46 -5.16 3.91
N SER A 21 7.34 -5.33 4.89
CA SER A 21 7.95 -6.64 5.19
C SER A 21 6.89 -7.69 5.53
N LEU A 22 5.91 -7.34 6.38
CA LEU A 22 4.78 -8.22 6.66
C LEU A 22 3.92 -8.45 5.42
N ALA A 23 3.72 -7.42 4.58
CA ALA A 23 2.89 -7.55 3.40
C ALA A 23 3.48 -8.46 2.32
N PHE A 24 4.80 -8.53 2.24
CA PHE A 24 5.53 -9.39 1.32
C PHE A 24 5.69 -10.84 1.84
N LYS A 25 5.44 -11.09 3.13
CA LYS A 25 5.43 -12.44 3.73
C LYS A 25 4.16 -13.20 3.39
N GLN A 26 3.97 -13.46 2.10
CA GLN A 26 2.92 -14.33 1.60
C GLN A 26 3.41 -15.77 1.52
N GLU A 27 2.50 -16.73 1.68
CA GLU A 27 2.82 -18.15 1.54
C GLU A 27 3.22 -18.49 0.10
N GLY A 28 4.42 -19.06 -0.09
CA GLY A 28 4.98 -19.44 -1.40
C GLY A 28 6.14 -18.55 -1.88
N GLU A 29 6.59 -18.74 -3.12
CA GLU A 29 7.71 -17.99 -3.75
C GLU A 29 7.33 -16.56 -4.20
N ARG A 30 6.17 -16.05 -3.79
CA ARG A 30 5.60 -14.79 -4.29
C ARG A 30 5.97 -13.58 -3.44
N THR A 31 7.26 -13.48 -3.10
CA THR A 31 7.79 -12.50 -2.14
C THR A 31 8.49 -11.31 -2.80
N THR A 32 8.33 -11.14 -4.12
CA THR A 32 8.95 -10.03 -4.85
C THR A 32 7.92 -9.33 -5.73
N CYS A 33 7.99 -8.00 -5.74
CA CYS A 33 7.23 -7.13 -6.60
C CYS A 33 7.87 -7.10 -7.98
N LYS A 34 7.10 -7.38 -9.04
CA LYS A 34 7.58 -7.42 -10.43
C LYS A 34 6.98 -6.31 -11.28
N SER A 35 5.80 -5.84 -10.91
CA SER A 35 5.09 -4.76 -11.57
C SER A 35 4.26 -3.98 -10.56
N TRP A 36 3.75 -2.83 -10.98
CA TRP A 36 2.87 -2.01 -10.17
C TRP A 36 1.83 -1.33 -11.05
N MET A 37 0.73 -0.92 -10.44
CA MET A 37 -0.27 -0.07 -11.06
C MET A 37 -0.71 1.00 -10.06
N GLN A 38 -1.39 2.05 -10.54
CA GLN A 38 -1.96 3.05 -9.64
C GLN A 38 -3.33 3.51 -10.11
N THR A 39 -4.23 3.77 -9.16
CA THR A 39 -5.56 4.34 -9.43
C THR A 39 -5.95 5.31 -8.33
N LYS A 40 -6.83 6.28 -8.61
CA LYS A 40 -7.32 7.22 -7.58
C LYS A 40 -8.03 6.49 -6.44
N LYS A 41 -8.76 5.42 -6.75
CA LYS A 41 -9.52 4.66 -5.75
C LYS A 41 -8.64 3.74 -4.89
N HIS A 42 -7.59 3.13 -5.43
CA HIS A 42 -6.81 2.10 -4.71
C HIS A 42 -5.39 2.55 -4.33
N GLY A 43 -4.95 3.71 -4.81
CA GLY A 43 -3.59 4.18 -4.63
C GLY A 43 -2.60 3.36 -5.47
N LEU A 44 -1.39 3.18 -4.94
CA LEU A 44 -0.35 2.33 -5.52
C LEU A 44 -0.65 0.86 -5.20
N VAL A 45 -0.63 -0.01 -6.20
CA VAL A 45 -0.78 -1.45 -6.01
C VAL A 45 0.49 -2.14 -6.47
N LEU A 46 1.11 -2.89 -5.56
CA LEU A 46 2.31 -3.69 -5.85
C LEU A 46 1.89 -5.10 -6.25
N LEU A 47 2.48 -5.64 -7.31
CA LEU A 47 2.06 -6.90 -7.93
C LEU A 47 3.23 -7.88 -8.04
N TRP A 48 3.00 -9.16 -7.77
CA TRP A 48 4.04 -10.20 -7.89
C TRP A 48 4.17 -10.78 -9.31
N CYS A 49 3.32 -10.32 -10.24
CA CYS A 49 3.25 -10.77 -11.63
C CYS A 49 2.73 -9.62 -12.49
N ALA A 50 3.36 -9.42 -13.65
CA ALA A 50 2.95 -8.44 -14.64
C ALA A 50 1.71 -8.92 -15.42
N GLY A 51 0.73 -8.04 -15.52
CA GLY A 51 -0.44 -8.16 -16.37
C GLY A 51 -0.50 -7.06 -17.44
N GLU A 52 -1.56 -7.08 -18.24
CA GLU A 52 -1.81 -6.06 -19.25
C GLU A 52 -2.20 -4.73 -18.57
N GLY A 53 -1.49 -3.65 -18.91
CA GLY A 53 -1.74 -2.31 -18.36
C GLY A 53 -0.95 -1.96 -17.10
N ASP A 54 -0.18 -2.91 -16.55
CA ASP A 54 0.73 -2.66 -15.44
C ASP A 54 2.02 -1.97 -15.91
N SER A 55 2.72 -1.34 -14.97
CA SER A 55 4.07 -0.82 -15.16
C SER A 55 5.08 -1.83 -14.63
N ASP A 56 5.90 -2.38 -15.54
CA ASP A 56 6.94 -3.34 -15.19
C ASP A 56 8.11 -2.70 -14.45
N LEU A 57 8.63 -3.42 -13.45
CA LEU A 57 9.91 -3.09 -12.83
C LEU A 57 11.03 -3.76 -13.64
N PRO A 58 12.18 -3.09 -13.82
CA PRO A 58 13.31 -3.65 -14.57
C PRO A 58 13.91 -4.89 -13.91
N VAL A 59 13.72 -5.03 -12.59
CA VAL A 59 14.09 -6.21 -11.80
C VAL A 59 13.03 -6.43 -10.70
N PRO A 60 12.78 -7.67 -10.27
CA PRO A 60 11.95 -7.93 -9.11
C PRO A 60 12.54 -7.30 -7.84
N LEU A 61 11.71 -6.61 -7.05
CA LEU A 61 12.11 -5.96 -5.80
C LEU A 61 11.52 -6.70 -4.60
N ASP A 62 12.32 -6.91 -3.55
CA ASP A 62 11.82 -7.37 -2.25
C ASP A 62 11.23 -6.22 -1.43
N SER A 63 10.76 -6.51 -0.21
CA SER A 63 10.12 -5.51 0.66
C SER A 63 11.05 -4.37 1.07
N GLU A 64 12.35 -4.63 1.20
CA GLU A 64 13.33 -3.60 1.56
C GLU A 64 13.64 -2.71 0.36
N SER A 65 13.80 -3.33 -0.81
CA SER A 65 14.14 -2.65 -2.06
C SER A 65 12.98 -1.84 -2.64
N VAL A 66 11.72 -2.21 -2.36
CA VAL A 66 10.54 -1.47 -2.82
C VAL A 66 10.26 -0.23 -1.97
N PHE A 67 10.76 -0.17 -0.73
CA PHE A 67 10.47 0.91 0.21
C PHE A 67 10.77 2.32 -0.36
N PRO A 68 11.93 2.59 -0.98
CA PRO A 68 12.21 3.91 -1.54
C PRO A 68 11.22 4.33 -2.62
N LEU A 69 10.76 3.39 -3.45
CA LEU A 69 9.75 3.63 -4.48
C LEU A 69 8.41 4.02 -3.82
N VAL A 70 7.96 3.24 -2.83
CA VAL A 70 6.72 3.53 -2.11
C VAL A 70 6.80 4.89 -1.41
N ARG A 71 7.94 5.20 -0.78
CA ARG A 71 8.12 6.45 -0.05
C ARG A 71 8.09 7.65 -0.99
N GLN A 72 8.81 7.58 -2.12
CA GLN A 72 8.78 8.64 -3.13
C GLN A 72 7.39 8.79 -3.76
N TRP A 73 6.69 7.68 -3.99
CA TRP A 73 5.33 7.72 -4.52
C TRP A 73 4.37 8.43 -3.57
N LEU A 74 4.43 8.15 -2.26
CA LEU A 74 3.61 8.82 -1.24
C LEU A 74 3.82 10.34 -1.20
N ASP A 75 5.03 10.82 -1.54
CA ASP A 75 5.36 12.25 -1.63
C ASP A 75 5.06 12.85 -3.03
N GLY A 76 4.64 12.01 -3.98
CA GLY A 76 4.34 12.42 -5.35
C GLY A 76 2.96 13.03 -5.50
N GLU A 77 2.78 13.81 -6.58
CA GLU A 77 1.52 14.52 -6.87
C GLU A 77 0.32 13.57 -6.99
N PHE A 78 0.50 12.41 -7.63
CA PHE A 78 -0.60 11.45 -7.80
C PHE A 78 -1.14 10.94 -6.46
N ALA A 79 -0.28 10.74 -5.46
CA ALA A 79 -0.71 10.26 -4.16
C ALA A 79 -1.67 11.25 -3.49
N GLN A 80 -1.47 12.56 -3.66
CA GLN A 80 -2.37 13.58 -3.10
C GLN A 80 -3.78 13.57 -3.71
N ASP A 81 -3.94 12.97 -4.88
CA ASP A 81 -5.23 12.80 -5.57
C ASP A 81 -5.94 11.48 -5.22
N VAL A 82 -5.34 10.64 -4.38
CA VAL A 82 -5.88 9.33 -4.01
C VAL A 82 -6.99 9.47 -2.99
N GLU A 83 -8.10 8.76 -3.21
CA GLU A 83 -9.23 8.68 -2.30
C GLU A 83 -8.81 7.92 -1.02
N PRO A 84 -8.87 8.57 0.16
CA PRO A 84 -8.58 7.89 1.41
C PRO A 84 -9.59 6.78 1.65
N SER A 85 -9.17 5.77 2.42
CA SER A 85 -10.13 4.80 2.98
C SER A 85 -10.99 5.47 4.05
N GLU A 86 -12.17 4.93 4.32
CA GLU A 86 -13.14 5.50 5.29
C GLU A 86 -12.51 5.86 6.65
N TRP A 87 -11.64 4.99 7.18
CA TRP A 87 -10.92 5.18 8.46
C TRP A 87 -9.55 5.87 8.30
N CYS A 88 -9.34 6.56 7.20
CA CYS A 88 -8.11 7.24 6.83
C CYS A 88 -8.38 8.64 6.27
N ASP A 89 -9.63 9.11 6.33
CA ASP A 89 -10.06 10.41 5.84
C ASP A 89 -9.76 11.53 6.86
N ASP A 90 -9.76 12.78 6.42
CA ASP A 90 -9.59 13.95 7.29
C ASP A 90 -10.92 14.26 8.00
N MET A 91 -11.20 13.54 9.08
CA MET A 91 -12.42 13.72 9.85
C MET A 91 -12.24 14.79 10.92
N ASP A 92 -13.30 15.57 11.14
CA ASP A 92 -13.41 16.50 12.28
C ASP A 92 -13.65 15.72 13.58
N HIS A 93 -12.74 15.84 14.53
CA HIS A 93 -12.82 15.18 15.84
C HIS A 93 -12.12 16.01 16.91
N ASP A 94 -12.32 15.64 18.19
CA ASP A 94 -11.73 16.35 19.32
C ASP A 94 -10.26 15.94 19.57
N GLY A 95 -9.40 16.15 18.57
CA GLY A 95 -7.99 15.78 18.58
C GLY A 95 -7.23 16.36 17.40
N ASP A 96 -6.07 15.78 17.09
CA ASP A 96 -5.20 16.24 16.00
C ASP A 96 -5.09 15.20 14.88
N ASN A 97 -4.91 15.69 13.65
CA ASN A 97 -4.65 14.86 12.48
C ASN A 97 -3.21 15.03 12.00
N SER A 98 -2.55 13.93 11.66
CA SER A 98 -1.24 13.96 11.01
C SER A 98 -1.23 13.12 9.74
N ASN A 99 -0.42 13.49 8.76
CA ASN A 99 -0.25 12.71 7.55
C ASN A 99 0.47 11.39 7.83
N GLY A 100 0.01 10.33 7.18
CA GLY A 100 0.55 9.00 7.25
C GLY A 100 0.24 8.21 5.98
N TRP A 101 0.21 6.89 6.13
CA TRP A 101 -0.01 5.95 5.05
C TRP A 101 -0.86 4.78 5.54
N GLN A 102 -1.44 4.06 4.59
CA GLN A 102 -2.14 2.80 4.80
C GLN A 102 -1.56 1.76 3.84
N VAL A 103 -1.22 0.57 4.35
CA VAL A 103 -0.90 -0.62 3.57
C VAL A 103 -1.98 -1.66 3.82
N TYR A 104 -2.61 -2.16 2.76
CA TYR A 104 -3.81 -3.00 2.88
C TYR A 104 -3.91 -4.07 1.79
N CYS A 105 -4.79 -5.03 2.05
CA CYS A 105 -5.39 -5.95 1.09
C CYS A 105 -6.91 -5.91 1.27
N GLU A 106 -7.64 -6.19 0.21
CA GLU A 106 -9.10 -6.32 0.23
C GLU A 106 -9.50 -7.79 0.44
N ALA A 107 -10.77 -8.11 0.15
CA ALA A 107 -11.26 -9.47 0.26
C ALA A 107 -10.43 -10.42 -0.63
N TRP A 108 -10.22 -11.63 -0.12
CA TRP A 108 -9.41 -12.67 -0.77
C TRP A 108 -7.94 -12.28 -1.01
N GLY A 109 -7.43 -11.26 -0.31
CA GLY A 109 -6.06 -10.78 -0.50
C GLY A 109 -5.84 -9.99 -1.80
N HIS A 110 -6.91 -9.71 -2.54
CA HIS A 110 -6.85 -8.94 -3.78
C HIS A 110 -6.72 -7.44 -3.47
N VAL A 111 -6.38 -6.66 -4.49
CA VAL A 111 -6.52 -5.20 -4.47
C VAL A 111 -6.91 -4.77 -5.87
N ALA A 112 -7.93 -3.92 -6.00
CA ALA A 112 -8.42 -3.45 -7.30
C ALA A 112 -8.82 -4.62 -8.23
N ASP A 113 -9.49 -5.62 -7.68
CA ASP A 113 -9.86 -6.87 -8.35
C ASP A 113 -8.67 -7.68 -8.93
N ASN A 114 -7.43 -7.35 -8.57
CA ASN A 114 -6.23 -8.02 -9.05
C ASN A 114 -5.79 -9.13 -8.08
N HIS A 115 -5.87 -10.38 -8.56
CA HIS A 115 -5.45 -11.60 -7.84
C HIS A 115 -3.93 -11.78 -7.73
N TYR A 116 -3.15 -10.89 -8.35
CA TYR A 116 -1.70 -10.85 -8.23
C TYR A 116 -1.18 -9.76 -7.28
N ALA A 117 -2.07 -9.09 -6.56
CA ALA A 117 -1.71 -8.05 -5.62
C ALA A 117 -0.91 -8.58 -4.42
N ILE A 118 0.17 -7.86 -4.11
CA ILE A 118 0.92 -8.01 -2.86
C ILE A 118 0.24 -7.18 -1.77
N CYS A 119 -0.01 -5.90 -2.07
CA CYS A 119 -0.74 -4.95 -1.25
C CYS A 119 -1.06 -3.68 -2.05
N GLY A 120 -2.04 -2.92 -1.54
CA GLY A 120 -2.31 -1.54 -1.91
C GLY A 120 -1.70 -0.60 -0.90
N ILE A 121 -1.32 0.60 -1.35
CA ILE A 121 -0.77 1.68 -0.54
C ILE A 121 -1.51 2.97 -0.86
N LYS A 122 -1.95 3.67 0.18
CA LYS A 122 -2.59 4.98 0.09
C LYS A 122 -2.00 5.96 1.12
N PRO A 123 -2.06 7.28 0.88
CA PRO A 123 -1.99 8.24 1.98
C PRO A 123 -3.15 8.03 2.96
N ALA A 124 -2.95 8.43 4.20
CA ALA A 124 -3.96 8.34 5.23
C ALA A 124 -3.77 9.43 6.27
N TYR A 125 -4.86 9.94 6.83
CA TYR A 125 -4.84 10.76 8.04
C TYR A 125 -4.80 9.87 9.28
N MET A 126 -3.84 10.15 10.16
CA MET A 126 -3.72 9.50 11.47
C MET A 126 -4.42 10.38 12.50
N TRP A 127 -5.46 9.85 13.12
CA TRP A 127 -6.21 10.55 14.15
C TRP A 127 -5.58 10.28 15.52
N HIS A 128 -5.21 11.35 16.21
CA HIS A 128 -4.70 11.29 17.57
C HIS A 128 -5.78 11.81 18.51
N GLY A 129 -6.29 10.94 19.38
CA GLY A 129 -7.18 11.36 20.45
C GLY A 129 -6.44 12.23 21.47
N LYS A 130 -7.21 13.04 22.21
CA LYS A 130 -6.72 13.77 23.40
C LYS A 130 -6.40 12.87 24.58
#